data_AF-A0A2S1SE33-F1
#
_entry.id   AF-A0A2S1SE33-F1
#
_cell.length_a   1.000
_cell.length_b   1.000
_cell.length_c   1.000
_cell.angle_alpha   90.00
_cell.angle_beta   90.00
_cell.angle_gamma   90.00
#
_symmetry.space_group_name_H-M   'P 1'
#
loop_
_entity.id
_entity.type
_entity.pdbx_description
1 polymer ?
#
loop_
_entity_poly.entity_id
_entity_poly.type
_entity_poly.pdbx_seq_one_letter_code
_entity_poly.pdbx_strand_id
1 'polypeptide(L)'
;MVLLYTVTSCSVQNHLNKDDFKRMPEGFSAKFYDKLDTLHYNYDNRVYTRSLLKDFSGLDNINYAQPVVITVKGDALFLDFVDTFQKKHVLKFYGKRYKSKFVFYTSYETVSFPVLFIQKDMTRFTVYLPDAHEILFEKHDVSEGMFLLFGAGNSSKSDYKFKLLTHE
;
A
#
# COMPACT_ATOMS: atom_id res chain seq x y z
N MET A 1 -48.51 9.24 3.13
CA MET A 1 -47.80 8.39 2.16
C MET A 1 -46.87 9.29 1.35
N VAL A 2 -45.55 9.34 1.65
CA VAL A 2 -44.55 10.00 0.82
C VAL A 2 -43.24 9.20 0.89
N LEU A 3 -42.67 9.00 -0.28
CA LEU A 3 -41.71 7.99 -0.72
C LEU A 3 -40.37 7.93 0.04
N LEU A 4 -39.96 6.70 0.35
CA LEU A 4 -38.58 6.26 0.52
C LEU A 4 -37.79 6.51 -0.79
N TYR A 5 -36.73 7.31 -0.72
CA TYR A 5 -35.64 7.28 -1.70
C TYR A 5 -34.40 6.70 -1.03
N THR A 6 -34.32 5.37 -0.97
CA THR A 6 -33.07 4.67 -0.69
C THR A 6 -32.23 4.70 -1.95
N VAL A 7 -31.27 5.64 -2.01
CA VAL A 7 -30.25 5.68 -3.06
C VAL A 7 -29.29 4.53 -2.76
N THR A 8 -29.55 3.35 -3.29
CA THR A 8 -28.59 2.24 -3.24
C THR A 8 -27.45 2.59 -4.20
N SER A 9 -26.38 3.18 -3.67
CA SER A 9 -25.12 3.31 -4.39
C SER A 9 -24.55 1.90 -4.58
N CYS A 10 -24.73 1.34 -5.78
CA CYS A 10 -24.01 0.14 -6.20
C CYS A 10 -22.54 0.54 -6.39
N SER A 11 -21.76 0.50 -5.31
CA SER A 11 -20.31 0.39 -5.40
C SER A 11 -20.02 -0.93 -6.09
N VAL A 12 -19.57 -0.87 -7.34
CA VAL A 12 -18.99 -2.03 -8.03
C VAL A 12 -17.68 -2.34 -7.31
N GLN A 13 -17.76 -3.13 -6.25
CA GLN A 13 -16.60 -3.74 -5.63
C GLN A 13 -16.14 -4.83 -6.59
N ASN A 14 -15.16 -4.51 -7.45
CA ASN A 14 -14.39 -5.53 -8.14
C ASN A 14 -13.65 -6.35 -7.07
N HIS A 15 -14.32 -7.37 -6.54
CA HIS A 15 -13.73 -8.38 -5.68
C HIS A 15 -12.79 -9.20 -6.56
N LEU A 16 -11.52 -8.79 -6.61
CA LEU A 16 -10.46 -9.69 -7.04
C LEU A 16 -10.56 -10.93 -6.15
N ASN A 17 -10.84 -12.10 -6.74
CA ASN A 17 -10.80 -13.34 -5.99
C ASN A 17 -9.34 -13.60 -5.60
N LYS A 18 -9.02 -13.44 -4.31
CA LYS A 18 -7.66 -13.59 -3.77
C LYS A 18 -7.40 -15.00 -3.23
N ASP A 19 -8.40 -15.88 -3.26
CA ASP A 19 -8.27 -17.25 -2.77
C ASP A 19 -7.29 -18.07 -3.63
N ASP A 20 -7.14 -17.69 -4.91
CA ASP A 20 -6.24 -18.33 -5.86
C ASP A 20 -4.81 -17.76 -5.84
N PHE A 21 -4.53 -16.76 -5.00
CA PHE A 21 -3.21 -16.13 -4.95
C PHE A 21 -2.16 -17.10 -4.40
N LYS A 22 -0.98 -17.09 -5.04
CA LYS A 22 0.11 -17.98 -4.67
C LYS A 22 0.61 -17.67 -3.27
N ARG A 23 0.93 -18.73 -2.53
CA ARG A 23 1.60 -18.59 -1.22
C ARG A 23 2.99 -17.98 -1.38
N MET A 24 3.26 -16.90 -0.66
CA MET A 24 4.60 -16.32 -0.58
C MET A 24 5.56 -17.27 0.17
N PRO A 25 6.74 -17.60 -0.42
CA PRO A 25 7.71 -18.49 0.22
C PRO A 25 8.36 -17.84 1.45
N GLU A 26 8.89 -18.67 2.36
CA GLU A 26 9.52 -18.22 3.61
C GLU A 26 10.81 -17.40 3.41
N GLY A 27 11.50 -17.66 2.31
CA GLY A 27 12.52 -16.78 1.73
C GLY A 27 12.02 -16.33 0.36
N PHE A 28 11.46 -15.13 0.28
CA PHE A 28 11.06 -14.54 -0.98
C PHE A 28 12.04 -13.44 -1.35
N SER A 29 12.54 -13.48 -2.57
CA SER A 29 13.34 -12.40 -3.15
C SER A 29 12.95 -12.24 -4.61
N ALA A 30 12.67 -11.01 -5.03
CA ALA A 30 12.35 -10.72 -6.43
C ALA A 30 12.79 -9.31 -6.79
N LYS A 31 12.81 -9.02 -8.10
CA LYS A 31 13.11 -7.70 -8.63
C LYS A 31 11.94 -7.18 -9.44
N PHE A 32 11.68 -5.88 -9.41
CA PHE A 32 10.68 -5.23 -10.25
C PHE A 32 11.08 -3.77 -10.50
N TYR A 33 10.50 -3.14 -11.52
CA TYR A 33 10.69 -1.70 -11.76
C TYR A 33 9.54 -0.93 -11.11
N ASP A 34 9.88 -0.02 -10.18
CA ASP A 34 8.92 1.00 -9.73
C ASP A 34 8.69 2.02 -10.85
N LYS A 35 7.56 2.71 -10.81
CA LYS A 35 7.19 3.72 -11.81
C LYS A 35 6.58 4.93 -11.13
N LEU A 36 6.93 6.11 -11.62
CA LEU A 36 6.28 7.36 -11.23
C LEU A 36 5.02 7.54 -12.09
N ASP A 37 3.87 7.18 -11.53
CA ASP A 37 2.58 7.34 -12.19
C ASP A 37 2.05 8.76 -11.98
N THR A 38 1.52 9.36 -13.05
CA THR A 38 0.80 10.64 -12.96
C THR A 38 -0.69 10.39 -12.71
N LEU A 39 -1.22 10.92 -11.61
CA LEU A 39 -2.63 10.91 -11.29
C LEU A 39 -3.33 12.08 -11.99
N HIS A 40 -4.21 11.77 -12.96
CA HIS A 40 -5.08 12.76 -13.56
C HIS A 40 -6.27 13.06 -12.63
N TYR A 41 -6.26 14.24 -12.01
CA TYR A 41 -7.43 14.78 -11.32
C TYR A 41 -7.99 15.96 -12.13
N ASN A 42 -9.23 15.85 -12.59
CA ASN A 42 -9.87 16.84 -13.48
C ASN A 42 -10.32 18.13 -12.77
N TYR A 43 -9.98 18.33 -11.50
CA TYR A 43 -10.56 19.40 -10.67
C TYR A 43 -9.59 20.52 -10.30
N ASP A 44 -8.29 20.29 -10.37
CA ASP A 44 -7.28 21.26 -9.96
C ASP A 44 -6.12 21.11 -10.94
N ASN A 45 -5.59 22.19 -11.52
CA ASN A 45 -4.52 22.17 -12.53
C ASN A 45 -3.15 21.69 -11.97
N ARG A 46 -3.16 20.82 -10.95
CA ARG A 46 -2.03 20.28 -10.24
C ARG A 46 -1.78 18.85 -10.72
N VAL A 47 -0.55 18.59 -11.12
CA VAL A 47 -0.10 17.25 -11.50
C VAL A 47 0.34 16.52 -10.24
N TYR A 48 -0.41 15.50 -9.84
CA TYR A 48 -0.04 14.64 -8.73
C TYR A 48 0.70 13.42 -9.27
N THR A 49 1.79 13.01 -8.62
CA THR A 49 2.53 11.81 -8.96
C THR A 49 2.58 10.85 -7.78
N ARG A 50 2.58 9.54 -8.06
CA ARG A 50 2.71 8.49 -7.05
C ARG A 50 3.70 7.43 -7.50
N SER A 51 4.43 6.85 -6.55
CA SER A 51 5.27 5.68 -6.75
C SER A 51 5.35 4.92 -5.43
N LEU A 52 5.57 3.60 -5.47
CA LEU A 52 5.65 2.82 -4.24
C LEU A 52 6.84 3.28 -3.39
N LEU A 53 8.01 3.48 -4.00
CA LEU A 53 9.20 3.92 -3.29
C LEU A 53 9.09 5.36 -2.77
N LYS A 54 8.41 6.24 -3.52
CA LYS A 54 8.16 7.62 -3.09
C LYS A 54 7.25 7.64 -1.87
N ASP A 55 6.17 6.85 -1.89
CA ASP A 55 5.26 6.70 -0.75
C ASP A 55 5.97 6.17 0.51
N PHE A 56 6.95 5.28 0.35
CA PHE A 56 7.66 4.69 1.49
C PHE A 56 8.86 5.51 2.01
N SER A 57 9.60 6.16 1.13
CA SER A 57 10.85 6.83 1.49
C SER A 57 10.72 8.35 1.63
N GLY A 58 9.69 8.95 1.03
CA GLY A 58 9.58 10.40 0.89
C GLY A 58 10.67 11.03 0.02
N LEU A 59 11.48 10.22 -0.68
CA LEU A 59 12.55 10.71 -1.55
C LEU A 59 12.00 11.08 -2.93
N ASP A 60 12.40 12.25 -3.42
CA ASP A 60 12.07 12.70 -4.78
C ASP A 60 13.10 12.28 -5.83
N ASN A 61 14.27 11.81 -5.41
CA ASN A 61 15.41 11.50 -6.28
C ASN A 61 15.56 9.99 -6.57
N ILE A 62 14.46 9.23 -6.59
CA ILE A 62 14.48 7.79 -6.85
C ILE A 62 14.85 7.52 -8.32
N ASN A 63 15.75 6.57 -8.57
CA ASN A 63 16.10 6.15 -9.92
C ASN A 63 15.17 5.04 -10.42
N TYR A 64 14.08 5.42 -11.08
CA TYR A 64 13.09 4.49 -11.64
C TYR A 64 13.59 3.61 -12.80
N ALA A 65 14.77 3.90 -13.35
CA ALA A 65 15.39 3.06 -14.39
C ALA A 65 16.13 1.84 -13.81
N GLN A 66 16.33 1.79 -12.49
CA GLN A 66 16.95 0.66 -11.80
C GLN A 66 15.89 -0.22 -11.13
N PRO A 67 16.07 -1.55 -11.12
CA PRO A 67 15.12 -2.43 -10.47
C PRO A 67 15.22 -2.31 -8.95
N VAL A 68 14.06 -2.35 -8.30
CA VAL A 68 13.91 -2.51 -6.86
C VAL A 68 14.01 -3.97 -6.52
N VAL A 69 14.79 -4.31 -5.48
CA VAL A 69 14.84 -5.67 -4.93
C VAL A 69 13.92 -5.71 -3.72
N ILE A 70 12.95 -6.62 -3.73
CA ILE A 70 12.16 -6.96 -2.54
C ILE A 70 12.66 -8.26 -1.96
N THR A 71 12.94 -8.26 -0.66
CA THR A 71 13.25 -9.47 0.11
C THR A 71 12.32 -9.59 1.29
N VAL A 72 11.69 -10.75 1.49
CA VAL A 72 10.94 -11.06 2.71
C VAL A 72 11.63 -12.21 3.42
N LYS A 73 12.10 -11.97 4.64
CA LYS A 73 12.82 -12.93 5.48
C LYS A 73 12.30 -12.85 6.91
N GLY A 74 11.84 -13.98 7.43
CA GLY A 74 11.21 -14.04 8.76
C GLY A 74 10.00 -13.10 8.87
N ASP A 75 10.07 -12.15 9.79
CA ASP A 75 9.06 -11.14 10.10
C ASP A 75 9.36 -9.78 9.44
N ALA A 76 10.33 -9.70 8.54
CA ALA A 76 10.73 -8.45 7.92
C ALA A 76 10.66 -8.49 6.38
N LEU A 77 10.23 -7.37 5.81
CA LEU A 77 10.30 -7.05 4.40
C LEU A 77 11.35 -5.95 4.19
N PHE A 78 12.20 -6.15 3.19
CA PHE A 78 13.27 -5.25 2.78
C PHE A 78 12.99 -4.78 1.35
N LEU A 79 13.21 -3.49 1.10
CA LEU A 79 13.23 -2.90 -0.24
C LEU A 79 14.58 -2.24 -0.46
N ASP A 80 15.36 -2.80 -1.37
CA ASP A 80 16.65 -2.25 -1.80
C ASP A 80 16.47 -1.51 -3.11
N PHE A 81 16.90 -0.26 -3.17
CA PHE A 81 16.86 0.56 -4.38
C PHE A 81 18.00 1.56 -4.43
N VAL A 82 18.12 2.24 -5.56
CA VAL A 82 19.18 3.21 -5.83
C VAL A 82 18.55 4.55 -6.19
N ASP A 83 19.16 5.64 -5.73
CA ASP A 83 18.75 6.98 -6.13
C ASP A 83 19.48 7.46 -7.40
N THR A 84 19.13 8.65 -7.89
CA THR A 84 19.73 9.23 -9.10
C THR A 84 21.23 9.53 -8.94
N PHE A 85 21.74 9.61 -7.71
CA PHE A 85 23.16 9.79 -7.38
C PHE A 85 23.89 8.46 -7.15
N GLN A 86 23.29 7.33 -7.50
CA GLN A 86 23.84 5.98 -7.32
C GLN A 86 24.02 5.57 -5.85
N LYS A 87 23.38 6.26 -4.90
CA LYS A 87 23.38 5.86 -3.50
C LYS A 87 22.35 4.76 -3.28
N LYS A 88 22.78 3.70 -2.58
CA LYS A 88 21.93 2.57 -2.22
C LYS A 88 21.13 2.89 -0.95
N HIS A 89 19.84 2.59 -0.99
CA HIS A 89 18.91 2.73 0.12
C HIS A 89 18.27 1.38 0.41
N VAL A 90 18.05 1.10 1.70
CA VAL A 90 17.39 -0.12 2.17
C VAL A 90 16.30 0.29 3.16
N LEU A 91 15.04 0.03 2.80
CA LEU A 91 13.92 0.19 3.72
C LEU A 91 13.61 -1.15 4.37
N LYS A 92 13.31 -1.12 5.67
CA LYS A 92 12.96 -2.30 6.45
C LYS A 92 11.61 -2.10 7.11
N PHE A 93 10.71 -3.05 6.89
CA PHE A 93 9.37 -3.07 7.48
C PHE A 93 9.15 -4.35 8.26
N TYR A 94 8.78 -4.23 9.53
CA TYR A 94 8.37 -5.38 10.34
C TYR A 94 6.90 -5.70 10.08
N GLY A 95 6.60 -6.98 9.94
CA GLY A 95 5.28 -7.46 9.58
C GLY A 95 5.10 -8.94 9.90
N LYS A 96 4.01 -9.51 9.41
CA LYS A 96 3.65 -10.90 9.64
C LYS A 96 3.18 -11.55 8.35
N ARG A 97 3.55 -12.81 8.17
CA ARG A 97 3.02 -13.66 7.11
C ARG A 97 1.70 -14.29 7.55
N TYR A 98 0.72 -14.24 6.65
CA TYR A 98 -0.58 -14.88 6.83
C TYR A 98 -0.99 -15.54 5.52
N LYS A 99 -1.02 -16.87 5.47
CA LYS A 99 -1.40 -17.64 4.26
C LYS A 99 -0.60 -17.16 3.03
N SER A 100 -1.25 -16.52 2.06
CA SER A 100 -0.67 -16.04 0.80
C SER A 100 -0.19 -14.58 0.82
N LYS A 101 -0.17 -13.92 1.99
CA LYS A 101 0.18 -12.51 2.12
C LYS A 101 1.19 -12.20 3.21
N PHE A 102 1.92 -11.11 3.03
CA PHE A 102 2.71 -10.44 4.06
C PHE A 102 2.04 -9.12 4.43
N VAL A 103 1.82 -8.86 5.71
CA VAL A 103 1.12 -7.66 6.19
C VAL A 103 2.05 -6.87 7.11
N PHE A 104 2.18 -5.57 6.86
CA PHE A 104 2.88 -4.64 7.73
C PHE A 104 2.13 -3.32 7.83
N TYR A 105 2.51 -2.50 8.80
CA TYR A 105 1.90 -1.20 9.05
C TYR A 105 2.97 -0.11 8.97
N THR A 106 2.61 1.03 8.40
CA THR A 106 3.42 2.24 8.36
C THR A 106 2.62 3.37 8.98
N SER A 107 3.31 4.26 9.71
CA SER A 107 2.74 5.44 10.36
C SER A 107 1.73 5.14 11.48
N TYR A 108 1.95 5.75 12.65
CA TYR A 108 1.01 5.78 13.75
C TYR A 108 0.86 7.24 14.16
N GLU A 109 -0.12 7.94 13.60
CA GLU A 109 -0.47 9.28 14.08
C GLU A 109 -1.62 9.15 15.07
N THR A 110 -1.34 9.50 16.32
CA THR A 110 -2.36 9.60 17.36
C THR A 110 -2.71 11.06 17.52
N VAL A 111 -3.85 11.46 16.97
CA VAL A 111 -4.37 12.82 17.12
C VAL A 111 -5.26 12.83 18.36
N SER A 112 -4.78 13.48 19.42
CA SER A 112 -5.54 13.70 20.66
C SER A 112 -6.08 15.13 20.71
N PHE A 113 -7.40 15.29 20.59
CA PHE A 113 -8.10 16.54 20.93
C PHE A 113 -8.76 16.36 22.31
N PRO A 114 -8.86 17.42 23.14
CA PRO A 114 -9.01 17.32 24.60
C PRO A 114 -10.15 16.37 25.03
N VAL A 115 -9.79 15.38 25.87
CA VAL A 115 -10.57 14.31 26.57
C VAL A 115 -11.60 13.50 25.75
N LEU A 116 -12.08 13.99 24.61
CA LEU A 116 -13.24 13.45 23.88
C LEU A 116 -12.87 12.80 22.54
N PHE A 117 -11.63 12.96 22.06
CA PHE A 117 -11.24 12.48 20.73
C PHE A 117 -9.84 11.90 20.69
N ILE A 118 -9.75 10.59 20.44
CA ILE A 118 -8.52 9.91 20.07
C ILE A 118 -8.76 9.29 18.69
N GLN A 119 -8.05 9.79 17.69
CA GLN A 119 -7.99 9.21 16.36
C GLN A 119 -6.61 8.60 16.15
N LYS A 120 -6.59 7.35 15.70
CA LYS A 120 -5.38 6.64 15.33
C LYS A 120 -5.42 6.36 13.84
N ASP A 121 -4.58 7.07 13.10
CA ASP A 121 -4.41 6.85 11.67
C ASP A 121 -3.28 5.84 11.45
N MET A 122 -3.61 4.76 10.76
CA MET A 122 -2.66 3.72 10.38
C MET A 122 -2.76 3.44 8.88
N THR A 123 -1.61 3.30 8.24
CA THR A 123 -1.55 2.75 6.89
C THR A 123 -1.15 1.29 6.97
N ARG A 124 -2.05 0.40 6.56
CA ARG A 124 -1.80 -1.04 6.44
C ARG A 124 -1.40 -1.38 5.02
N PHE A 125 -0.24 -2.00 4.86
CA PHE A 125 0.20 -2.59 3.61
C PHE A 125 0.03 -4.10 3.62
N THR A 126 -0.56 -4.62 2.54
CA THR A 126 -0.64 -6.06 2.32
C THR A 126 0.01 -6.42 0.99
N VAL A 127 1.02 -7.28 1.06
CA VAL A 127 1.77 -7.75 -0.10
C VAL A 127 1.27 -9.13 -0.47
N TYR A 128 0.84 -9.28 -1.72
CA TYR A 128 0.40 -10.54 -2.31
C TYR A 128 1.29 -10.92 -3.49
N LEU A 129 1.29 -12.22 -3.78
CA LEU A 129 1.77 -12.75 -5.06
C LEU A 129 0.54 -13.26 -5.83
N PRO A 130 -0.04 -12.45 -6.74
CA PRO A 130 -1.13 -12.91 -7.58
C PRO A 130 -0.75 -14.19 -8.35
N ASP A 131 0.46 -14.22 -8.90
CA ASP A 131 1.03 -15.38 -9.59
C ASP A 131 2.55 -15.49 -9.33
N ALA A 132 3.29 -16.19 -10.19
CA ALA A 132 4.75 -16.33 -10.10
C ALA A 132 5.54 -15.14 -10.69
N HIS A 133 4.88 -14.25 -11.41
CA HIS A 133 5.46 -13.17 -12.22
C HIS A 133 4.97 -11.78 -11.80
N GLU A 134 4.12 -11.68 -10.80
CA GLU A 134 3.53 -10.44 -10.35
C GLU A 134 3.59 -10.31 -8.83
N ILE A 135 3.66 -9.07 -8.38
CA ILE A 135 3.55 -8.69 -6.98
C ILE A 135 2.56 -7.53 -6.85
N LEU A 136 1.73 -7.60 -5.82
CA LEU A 136 0.70 -6.61 -5.53
C LEU A 136 0.88 -6.07 -4.12
N PHE A 137 1.02 -4.75 -3.98
CA PHE A 137 0.97 -4.05 -2.71
C PHE A 137 -0.38 -3.34 -2.60
N GLU A 138 -1.21 -3.77 -1.66
CA GLU A 138 -2.45 -3.06 -1.32
C GLU A 138 -2.18 -2.16 -0.12
N LYS A 139 -2.36 -0.86 -0.30
CA LYS A 139 -2.38 0.15 0.74
C LYS A 139 -3.81 0.34 1.21
N HIS A 140 -4.00 0.27 2.51
CA HIS A 140 -5.25 0.59 3.19
C HIS A 140 -4.98 1.65 4.23
N ASP A 141 -5.52 2.85 4.05
CA ASP A 141 -5.54 3.85 5.10
C ASP A 141 -6.76 3.58 5.97
N VAL A 142 -6.52 3.23 7.24
CA VAL A 142 -7.56 2.96 8.22
C VAL A 142 -7.46 4.03 9.29
N SER A 143 -8.50 4.86 9.37
CA SER A 143 -8.69 5.78 10.47
C SER A 143 -9.62 5.14 11.50
N GLU A 144 -9.09 4.81 12.66
CA GLU A 144 -9.88 4.33 13.80
C GLU A 144 -10.03 5.48 14.80
N GLY A 145 -11.22 6.09 14.83
CA GLY A 145 -11.59 7.12 15.78
C GLY A 145 -12.59 6.59 16.81
N MET A 146 -12.31 6.79 18.09
CA MET A 146 -13.27 6.51 19.16
C MET A 146 -13.97 7.81 19.55
N PHE A 147 -15.14 8.07 18.95
CA PHE A 147 -16.07 9.11 19.44
C PHE A 147 -17.09 8.42 20.35
N LEU A 148 -17.38 8.97 21.53
CA LEU A 148 -18.34 8.40 22.49
C LEU A 148 -19.77 8.24 21.93
N LEU A 149 -20.09 8.75 20.73
CA LEU A 149 -21.43 8.70 20.16
C LEU A 149 -21.55 8.26 18.69
N PHE A 150 -20.51 8.34 17.84
CA PHE A 150 -20.58 7.86 16.44
C PHE A 150 -19.20 7.52 15.88
N GLY A 151 -19.02 6.29 15.38
CA GLY A 151 -17.80 5.87 14.68
C GLY A 151 -17.87 6.28 13.20
N ALA A 152 -17.27 7.42 12.86
CA ALA A 152 -17.08 7.85 11.48
C ALA A 152 -15.60 7.62 11.10
N GLY A 153 -15.30 6.45 10.55
CA GLY A 153 -13.98 6.14 9.99
C GLY A 153 -13.99 6.40 8.48
N ASN A 154 -12.98 7.09 7.96
CA ASN A 154 -12.75 7.15 6.52
C ASN A 154 -11.72 6.07 6.16
N SER A 155 -11.97 5.31 5.10
CA SER A 155 -11.03 4.29 4.63
C SER A 155 -10.71 4.51 3.16
N SER A 156 -9.42 4.60 2.85
CA SER A 156 -8.92 4.69 1.48
C SER A 156 -8.23 3.38 1.11
N LYS A 157 -8.35 2.95 -0.15
CA LYS A 157 -7.61 1.80 -0.70
C LYS A 157 -6.91 2.20 -1.98
N SER A 158 -5.61 1.89 -2.08
CA SER A 158 -4.88 1.98 -3.34
C SER A 158 -4.01 0.74 -3.55
N ASP A 159 -3.84 0.36 -4.81
CA ASP A 159 -3.15 -0.88 -5.20
C ASP A 159 -1.97 -0.54 -6.11
N TYR A 160 -0.79 -1.10 -5.82
CA TYR A 160 0.40 -1.05 -6.66
C TYR A 160 0.73 -2.44 -7.19
N LYS A 161 0.66 -2.63 -8.51
CA LYS A 161 0.89 -3.91 -9.16
C LYS A 161 2.14 -3.85 -10.03
N PHE A 162 3.07 -4.77 -9.83
CA PHE A 162 4.32 -4.84 -10.57
C PHE A 162 4.53 -6.21 -11.19
N LYS A 163 5.15 -6.22 -12.37
CA LYS A 163 5.70 -7.43 -12.97
C LYS A 163 7.08 -7.69 -12.39
N LEU A 164 7.29 -8.92 -11.91
CA LEU A 164 8.56 -9.42 -11.44
C LEU A 164 9.46 -9.73 -12.64
N LEU A 165 10.72 -9.37 -12.49
CA LEU A 165 11.77 -9.76 -13.44
C LEU A 165 12.11 -11.22 -13.16
N THR A 166 11.73 -12.09 -14.08
CA THR A 166 12.23 -13.47 -14.11
C THR A 166 13.72 -13.44 -14.42
N HIS A 167 14.49 -14.25 -13.69
CA HIS A 167 15.93 -14.43 -13.83
C HIS A 167 16.38 -14.43 -15.32
N GLU A 168 17.28 -13.50 -15.67
CA GLU A 168 18.34 -13.77 -16.64
C GLU A 168 19.36 -14.74 -16.03
#